data_AF-A0A2A7MRX3-F1
#
_entry.id   AF-A0A2A7MRX3-F1
#
_cell.length_a   1.000
_cell.length_b   1.000
_cell.length_c   1.000
_cell.angle_alpha   90.00
_cell.angle_beta   90.00
_cell.angle_gamma   90.00
#
_symmetry.space_group_name_H-M   'P 1'
#
loop_
_entity.id
_entity.type
_entity.pdbx_description
1 polymer ?
#
loop_
_entity_poly.entity_id
_entity_poly.type
_entity_poly.pdbx_seq_one_letter_code
_entity_poly.pdbx_strand_id
1 'polypeptide(L)'
;MGRAAESTLPDGVIEHDGMLWKPRRGATATAEEFITARMLFIDVHRDSRWNPWVLDERQAELEQAMHVMDQWRRAEPGHRMLTTRQLEARWARQDRQRERAVANLKKERDARKALYDEERASARLALFEHQSRLEHEVSELAGYLDGSRSPGMDPARRQEEIAALEESIERRRLEIERLALFVGDPETVVDQNGWLPKDRREYMLFYYRLDREQTVKQLRVEIPELATSAERKDRIKADLKRRRLDELLAVPPLSADDMCSDCPTPIAKHGWRTPPFDGPCPAWPGWGARLRQAREMLARAQPATRRNQQCRQPQSLNR
;
A
#
# COMPACT_ATOMS: atom_id res chain seq x y z
N MET A 1 35.92 34.78 -20.65
CA MET A 1 35.31 34.68 -19.31
C MET A 1 34.30 35.81 -19.16
N GLY A 2 33.04 35.55 -19.50
CA GLY A 2 31.97 36.53 -19.38
C GLY A 2 31.52 36.62 -17.92
N ARG A 3 31.58 37.82 -17.33
CA ARG A 3 30.98 38.10 -16.01
C ARG A 3 29.47 37.84 -16.11
N ALA A 4 28.97 36.92 -15.29
CA ALA A 4 27.53 36.82 -15.05
C ALA A 4 27.07 38.16 -14.47
N ALA A 5 26.12 38.81 -15.14
CA ALA A 5 25.46 39.97 -14.58
C ALA A 5 24.67 39.49 -13.36
N GLU A 6 25.04 39.99 -12.17
CA GLU A 6 24.15 39.97 -11.01
C GLU A 6 22.93 40.82 -11.37
N SER A 7 21.90 40.15 -11.87
CA SER A 7 20.57 40.73 -12.05
C SER A 7 20.02 41.03 -10.67
N THR A 8 20.27 42.24 -10.17
CA THR A 8 19.63 42.76 -8.95
C THR A 8 18.12 42.74 -9.16
N LEU A 9 17.43 41.90 -8.38
CA LEU A 9 15.97 41.81 -8.42
C LEU A 9 15.35 43.17 -8.02
N PRO A 10 14.21 43.56 -8.60
CA PRO A 10 13.53 44.80 -8.22
C PRO A 10 13.15 44.82 -6.74
N ASP A 11 13.12 45.99 -6.12
CA ASP A 11 12.77 46.15 -4.70
C ASP A 11 11.45 45.45 -4.34
N GLY A 12 11.49 44.64 -3.27
CA GLY A 12 10.35 43.85 -2.80
C GLY A 12 10.04 42.60 -3.63
N VAL A 13 10.86 42.26 -4.63
CA VAL A 13 10.75 41.01 -5.38
C VAL A 13 11.67 39.97 -4.76
N ILE A 14 11.15 38.77 -4.55
CA ILE A 14 11.92 37.60 -4.10
C ILE A 14 11.88 36.50 -5.15
N GLU A 15 12.92 35.69 -5.21
CA GLU A 15 12.93 34.44 -5.97
C GLU A 15 12.71 33.27 -5.01
N HIS A 16 11.77 32.38 -5.35
CA HIS A 16 11.53 31.16 -4.60
C HIS A 16 11.02 30.06 -5.55
N ASP A 17 11.68 28.90 -5.54
CA ASP A 17 11.48 27.77 -6.46
C ASP A 17 11.55 28.16 -7.96
N GLY A 18 12.51 29.01 -8.33
CA GLY A 18 12.70 29.48 -9.70
C GLY A 18 11.56 30.38 -10.21
N MET A 19 10.75 30.93 -9.31
CA MET A 19 9.63 31.81 -9.60
C MET A 19 9.85 33.15 -8.89
N LEU A 20 9.53 34.25 -9.57
CA LEU A 20 9.61 35.59 -8.98
C LEU A 20 8.28 35.96 -8.32
N TRP A 21 8.34 36.50 -7.11
CA TRP A 21 7.19 36.87 -6.31
C TRP A 21 7.33 38.28 -5.78
N LYS A 22 6.21 38.98 -5.64
CA LYS A 22 6.15 40.28 -4.96
C LYS A 22 4.89 40.40 -4.11
N PRO A 23 4.94 41.14 -3.00
CA PRO A 23 3.77 41.39 -2.20
C PRO A 23 2.73 42.19 -2.99
N ARG A 24 1.47 41.94 -2.70
CA ARG A 24 0.36 42.79 -3.13
C ARG A 24 0.37 44.08 -2.32
N ARG A 25 -0.31 45.11 -2.83
CA ARG A 25 -0.49 46.36 -2.10
C ARG A 25 -1.30 46.06 -0.83
N GLY A 26 -0.78 46.46 0.33
CA GLY A 26 -1.41 46.22 1.63
C GLY A 26 -1.13 44.83 2.23
N ALA A 27 -0.19 44.06 1.66
CA ALA A 27 0.30 42.85 2.29
C ALA A 27 0.97 43.17 3.63
N THR A 28 0.62 42.39 4.66
CA THR A 28 1.22 42.45 6.00
C THR A 28 2.21 41.31 6.23
N ALA A 29 2.10 40.23 5.47
CA ALA A 29 2.99 39.09 5.55
C ALA A 29 4.37 39.38 4.93
N THR A 30 5.40 39.01 5.67
CA THR A 30 6.81 39.07 5.27
C THR A 30 7.15 38.01 4.21
N ALA A 31 8.33 38.15 3.60
CA ALA A 31 8.85 37.18 2.62
C ALA A 31 9.07 35.80 3.25
N GLU A 32 9.56 35.76 4.49
CA GLU A 32 9.81 34.52 5.23
C GLU A 32 8.50 33.80 5.56
N GLU A 33 7.47 34.54 5.99
CA GLU A 33 6.13 33.98 6.24
C GLU A 33 5.52 33.41 4.94
N PHE A 34 5.71 34.09 3.80
CA PHE A 34 5.26 33.58 2.51
C PHE A 34 5.97 32.28 2.09
N ILE A 35 7.29 32.24 2.19
CA ILE A 35 8.07 31.03 1.88
C ILE A 35 7.64 29.88 2.79
N THR A 36 7.52 30.14 4.09
CA THR A 36 7.08 29.16 5.09
C THR A 36 5.68 28.65 4.78
N ALA A 37 4.72 29.54 4.49
CA ALA A 37 3.36 29.17 4.12
C ALA A 37 3.31 28.30 2.85
N ARG A 38 4.12 28.63 1.84
CA ARG A 38 4.16 27.86 0.60
C ARG A 38 4.80 26.49 0.78
N MET A 39 5.88 26.38 1.58
CA MET A 39 6.48 25.10 1.93
C MET A 39 5.49 24.22 2.71
N LEU A 40 4.85 24.78 3.74
CA LEU A 40 3.81 24.11 4.51
C LEU A 40 2.67 23.59 3.60
N PHE A 41 2.18 24.43 2.69
CA PHE A 41 1.14 24.03 1.74
C PHE A 41 1.58 22.85 0.87
N ILE A 42 2.82 22.89 0.35
CA ILE A 42 3.38 21.80 -0.46
C ILE A 42 3.53 20.52 0.35
N ASP A 43 4.03 20.61 1.59
CA ASP A 43 4.30 19.45 2.44
C ASP A 43 3.00 18.78 2.89
N VAL A 44 2.00 19.55 3.32
CA VAL A 44 0.67 19.02 3.67
C VAL A 44 0.02 18.30 2.48
N HIS A 45 0.09 18.88 1.28
CA HIS A 45 -0.44 18.23 0.07
C HIS A 45 0.39 17.04 -0.41
N ARG A 46 1.68 16.98 -0.06
CA ARG A 46 2.53 15.82 -0.33
C ARG A 46 2.15 14.69 0.60
N ASP A 47 2.02 14.98 1.89
CA ASP A 47 1.62 14.02 2.92
C ASP A 47 0.21 13.49 2.66
N SER A 48 -0.72 14.36 2.22
CA SER A 48 -2.10 13.98 1.95
C SER A 48 -2.26 12.94 0.84
N ARG A 49 -1.29 12.84 -0.09
CA ARG A 49 -1.30 11.81 -1.14
C ARG A 49 -1.20 10.39 -0.58
N TRP A 50 -0.62 10.24 0.61
CA TRP A 50 -0.49 8.96 1.29
C TRP A 50 -1.37 8.87 2.54
N ASN A 51 -1.59 10.00 3.23
CA ASN A 51 -2.37 10.11 4.46
C ASN A 51 -3.48 11.15 4.27
N PRO A 52 -4.61 10.80 3.61
CA PRO A 52 -5.62 11.78 3.23
C PRO A 52 -6.21 12.59 4.40
N TRP A 53 -6.28 11.99 5.58
CA TRP A 53 -6.76 12.64 6.82
C TRP A 53 -5.88 13.80 7.30
N VAL A 54 -4.64 13.94 6.82
CA VAL A 54 -3.77 15.07 7.16
C VAL A 54 -4.39 16.40 6.70
N LEU A 55 -5.20 16.40 5.64
CA LEU A 55 -5.93 17.59 5.19
C LEU A 55 -6.94 18.07 6.25
N ASP A 56 -7.66 17.13 6.85
CA ASP A 56 -8.66 17.44 7.88
C ASP A 56 -7.96 17.85 9.19
N GLU A 57 -6.90 17.13 9.58
CA GLU A 57 -6.14 17.40 10.81
C GLU A 57 -5.42 18.76 10.78
N ARG A 58 -4.97 19.20 9.60
CA ARG A 58 -4.17 20.42 9.41
C ARG A 58 -4.93 21.51 8.64
N GLN A 59 -6.26 21.44 8.61
CA GLN A 59 -7.09 22.38 7.85
C GLN A 59 -6.82 23.85 8.25
N ALA A 60 -6.76 24.14 9.55
CA ALA A 60 -6.51 25.50 10.04
C ALA A 60 -5.13 26.03 9.61
N GLU A 61 -4.10 25.17 9.61
CA GLU A 61 -2.76 25.53 9.11
C GLU A 61 -2.78 25.83 7.61
N LEU A 62 -3.51 25.03 6.83
CA LEU A 62 -3.68 25.24 5.39
C LEU A 62 -4.42 26.54 5.07
N GLU A 63 -5.51 26.83 5.77
CA GLU A 63 -6.27 28.07 5.59
C GLU A 63 -5.41 29.30 5.90
N GLN A 64 -4.63 29.25 6.98
CA GLN A 64 -3.68 30.31 7.32
C GLN A 64 -2.57 30.44 6.25
N ALA A 65 -2.02 29.33 5.77
CA ALA A 65 -1.01 29.34 4.72
C ALA A 65 -1.55 29.93 3.42
N MET A 66 -2.77 29.57 3.03
CA MET A 66 -3.47 30.14 1.87
C MET A 66 -3.68 31.65 2.04
N HIS A 67 -4.12 32.09 3.22
CA HIS A 67 -4.30 33.51 3.51
C HIS A 67 -3.00 34.31 3.35
N VAL A 68 -1.86 33.79 3.84
CA VAL A 68 -0.55 34.40 3.65
C VAL A 68 -0.14 34.42 2.17
N MET A 69 -0.31 33.30 1.46
CA MET A 69 0.04 33.20 0.04
C MET A 69 -0.78 34.14 -0.85
N ASP A 70 -2.05 34.39 -0.51
CA ASP A 70 -2.92 35.32 -1.24
C ASP A 70 -2.46 36.78 -1.17
N GLN A 71 -1.65 37.14 -0.17
CA GLN A 71 -1.02 38.46 -0.07
C GLN A 71 0.12 38.66 -1.06
N TRP A 72 0.52 37.61 -1.79
CA TRP A 72 1.62 37.62 -2.75
C TRP A 72 1.12 37.37 -4.17
N ARG A 73 1.93 37.74 -5.17
CA ARG A 73 1.64 37.49 -6.59
C ARG A 73 2.91 37.27 -7.38
N ARG A 74 2.74 36.62 -8.53
CA ARG A 74 3.80 36.41 -9.52
C ARG A 74 4.34 37.74 -10.05
N ALA A 75 5.66 37.82 -10.12
CA ALA A 75 6.42 39.00 -10.54
C ALA A 75 7.18 38.78 -11.85
N GLU A 76 7.12 37.59 -12.47
CA GLU A 76 7.82 37.36 -13.73
C GLU A 76 7.34 38.34 -14.82
N PRO A 77 8.26 38.95 -15.60
CA PRO A 77 7.88 39.84 -16.68
C PRO A 77 6.93 39.15 -17.68
N GLY A 78 5.79 39.78 -17.94
CA GLY A 78 4.80 39.24 -18.89
C GLY A 78 3.98 38.06 -18.38
N HIS A 79 4.10 37.67 -17.10
CA HIS A 79 3.24 36.64 -16.52
C HIS A 79 1.77 37.02 -16.63
N ARG A 80 0.98 36.18 -17.30
CA ARG A 80 -0.48 36.29 -17.39
C ARG A 80 -1.07 34.97 -16.94
N MET A 81 -2.07 35.04 -16.06
CA MET A 81 -2.86 33.85 -15.75
C MET A 81 -3.54 33.35 -17.02
N LEU A 82 -3.60 32.04 -17.18
CA LEU A 82 -4.37 31.43 -18.26
C LEU A 82 -5.84 31.76 -18.07
N THR A 83 -6.51 32.11 -19.16
CA THR A 83 -7.98 32.21 -19.18
C THR A 83 -8.61 30.83 -18.99
N THR A 84 -9.84 30.77 -18.51
CA THR A 84 -10.59 29.50 -18.35
C THR A 84 -10.58 28.68 -19.64
N ARG A 85 -10.83 29.31 -20.80
CA ARG A 85 -10.77 28.67 -22.12
C ARG A 85 -9.39 28.08 -22.45
N GLN A 86 -8.30 28.76 -22.05
CA GLN A 86 -6.94 28.25 -22.25
C GLN A 86 -6.62 27.07 -21.30
N LEU A 87 -7.13 27.09 -20.08
CA LEU A 87 -7.03 25.98 -19.13
C LEU A 87 -7.78 24.75 -19.64
N GLU A 88 -9.03 24.90 -20.06
CA GLU A 88 -9.83 23.82 -20.66
C GLU A 88 -9.15 23.23 -21.89
N ALA A 89 -8.65 24.07 -22.80
CA ALA A 89 -7.92 23.61 -23.98
C ALA A 89 -6.63 22.86 -23.60
N ARG A 90 -5.98 23.21 -22.48
CA ARG A 90 -4.81 22.50 -21.96
C ARG A 90 -5.19 21.15 -21.40
N TRP A 91 -6.24 21.07 -20.57
CA TRP A 91 -6.74 19.81 -20.02
C TRP A 91 -7.19 18.85 -21.13
N ALA A 92 -7.97 19.33 -22.10
CA ALA A 92 -8.40 18.52 -23.23
C ALA A 92 -7.23 17.94 -24.06
N ARG A 93 -6.09 18.66 -24.15
CA ARG A 93 -4.87 18.11 -24.77
C ARG A 93 -4.25 17.01 -23.92
N GLN A 94 -4.16 17.21 -22.61
CA GLN A 94 -3.62 16.22 -21.67
C GLN A 94 -4.49 14.96 -21.64
N ASP A 95 -5.81 15.11 -21.66
CA ASP A 95 -6.76 13.99 -21.70
C ASP A 95 -6.56 13.15 -22.96
N ARG A 96 -6.48 13.78 -24.14
CA ARG A 96 -6.19 13.05 -25.39
C ARG A 96 -4.85 12.33 -25.36
N GLN A 97 -3.82 12.92 -24.75
CA GLN A 97 -2.52 12.26 -24.60
C GLN A 97 -2.64 11.04 -23.67
N ARG A 98 -3.36 11.17 -22.56
CA ARG A 98 -3.61 10.10 -21.61
C ARG A 98 -4.42 8.96 -22.23
N GLU A 99 -5.48 9.27 -22.96
CA GLU A 99 -6.31 8.30 -23.68
C GLU A 99 -5.48 7.50 -24.68
N ARG A 100 -4.60 8.16 -25.44
CA ARG A 100 -3.68 7.49 -26.36
C ARG A 100 -2.71 6.56 -25.64
N ALA A 101 -2.12 7.02 -24.53
CA ALA A 101 -1.23 6.19 -23.72
C ALA A 101 -1.95 4.95 -23.17
N VAL A 102 -3.16 5.12 -22.62
CA VAL A 102 -4.01 4.02 -22.13
C VAL A 102 -4.38 3.05 -23.26
N ALA A 103 -4.73 3.55 -24.43
CA ALA A 103 -5.06 2.73 -25.59
C ALA A 103 -3.84 1.90 -26.07
N ASN A 104 -2.64 2.49 -26.08
CA ASN A 104 -1.41 1.79 -26.44
C ASN A 104 -1.08 0.69 -25.42
N LEU A 105 -1.11 1.00 -24.12
CA LEU A 105 -0.90 0.02 -23.05
C LEU A 105 -1.91 -1.12 -23.13
N LYS A 106 -3.19 -0.81 -23.40
CA LYS A 106 -4.23 -1.82 -23.62
C LYS A 106 -3.91 -2.71 -24.81
N LYS A 107 -3.47 -2.15 -25.94
CA LYS A 107 -3.09 -2.90 -27.13
C LYS A 107 -1.92 -3.86 -26.86
N GLU A 108 -0.88 -3.38 -26.19
CA GLU A 108 0.28 -4.19 -25.80
C GLU A 108 -0.11 -5.32 -24.84
N ARG A 109 -0.97 -5.04 -23.87
CA ARG A 109 -1.50 -6.03 -22.93
C ARG A 109 -2.34 -7.08 -23.66
N ASP A 110 -3.25 -6.65 -24.55
CA ASP A 110 -4.10 -7.57 -25.28
C ASP A 110 -3.28 -8.48 -26.22
N ALA A 111 -2.19 -7.98 -26.80
CA ALA A 111 -1.24 -8.81 -27.55
C ALA A 111 -0.52 -9.85 -26.66
N ARG A 112 -0.14 -9.47 -25.43
CA ARG A 112 0.53 -10.37 -24.47
C ARG A 112 -0.35 -11.52 -23.98
N LYS A 113 -1.67 -11.41 -24.04
CA LYS A 113 -2.58 -12.50 -23.65
C LYS A 113 -2.31 -13.81 -24.41
N ALA A 114 -1.85 -13.71 -25.66
CA ALA A 114 -1.46 -14.87 -26.46
C ALA A 114 -0.23 -15.62 -25.90
N LEU A 115 0.55 -14.99 -25.02
CA LEU A 115 1.72 -15.56 -24.37
C LEU A 115 1.39 -16.15 -22.99
N TYR A 116 0.12 -16.10 -22.56
CA TYR A 116 -0.29 -16.66 -21.28
C TYR A 116 -0.13 -18.18 -21.28
N ASP A 117 0.54 -18.69 -20.25
CA ASP A 117 0.73 -20.11 -19.98
C ASP A 117 0.31 -20.34 -18.51
N GLU A 118 -0.76 -21.11 -18.33
CA GLU A 118 -1.34 -21.39 -17.01
C GLU A 118 -0.41 -22.21 -16.12
N GLU A 119 0.29 -23.19 -16.70
CA GLU A 119 1.23 -24.03 -15.96
C GLU A 119 2.43 -23.20 -15.51
N ARG A 120 2.96 -22.36 -16.39
CA ARG A 120 4.07 -21.46 -16.06
C ARG A 120 3.68 -20.40 -15.02
N ALA A 121 2.46 -19.85 -15.12
CA ALA A 121 1.94 -18.91 -14.12
C ALA A 121 1.76 -19.58 -12.74
N SER A 122 1.24 -20.81 -12.70
CA SER A 122 1.09 -21.58 -11.47
C SER A 122 2.44 -21.97 -10.87
N ALA A 123 3.39 -22.41 -11.71
CA ALA A 123 4.74 -22.76 -11.30
C ALA A 123 5.51 -21.56 -10.72
N ARG A 124 5.31 -20.35 -11.25
CA ARG A 124 5.85 -19.12 -10.67
C ARG A 124 5.36 -18.88 -9.24
N LEU A 125 4.08 -19.07 -8.97
CA LEU A 125 3.53 -18.90 -7.62
C LEU A 125 4.04 -19.98 -6.66
N ALA A 126 4.15 -21.22 -7.14
CA ALA A 126 4.76 -22.31 -6.38
C ALA A 126 6.24 -22.02 -6.06
N LEU A 127 7.00 -21.49 -7.02
CA LEU A 127 8.41 -21.13 -6.82
C LEU A 127 8.57 -20.16 -5.65
N PHE A 128 7.80 -19.08 -5.62
CA PHE A 128 7.82 -18.11 -4.50
C PHE A 128 7.39 -18.73 -3.16
N GLU A 129 6.39 -19.62 -3.18
CA GLU A 129 6.00 -20.35 -1.97
C GLU A 129 7.15 -21.20 -1.43
N HIS A 130 7.82 -21.95 -2.31
CA HIS A 130 8.93 -22.81 -1.93
C HIS A 130 10.14 -22.00 -1.43
N GLN A 131 10.46 -20.87 -2.07
CA GLN A 131 11.51 -19.95 -1.62
C GLN A 131 11.22 -19.40 -0.23
N SER A 132 10.02 -18.86 -0.01
CA SER A 132 9.63 -18.32 1.31
C SER A 132 9.64 -19.38 2.41
N ARG A 133 9.21 -20.61 2.09
CA ARG A 133 9.29 -21.74 3.02
C ARG A 133 10.72 -22.16 3.33
N LEU A 134 11.59 -22.19 2.31
CA LEU A 134 13.00 -22.53 2.48
C LEU A 134 13.68 -21.55 3.43
N GLU A 135 13.50 -20.24 3.23
CA GLU A 135 14.04 -19.21 4.12
C GLU A 135 13.61 -19.42 5.57
N HIS A 136 12.33 -19.72 5.79
CA HIS A 136 11.81 -20.01 7.12
C HIS A 136 12.42 -21.28 7.74
N GLU A 137 12.47 -22.38 6.99
CA GLU A 137 13.00 -23.65 7.50
C GLU A 137 14.51 -23.56 7.81
N VAL A 138 15.27 -22.80 7.01
CA VAL A 138 16.67 -22.49 7.30
C VAL A 138 16.80 -21.69 8.60
N SER A 139 15.93 -20.70 8.81
CA SER A 139 15.92 -19.93 10.07
C SER A 139 15.52 -20.79 11.28
N GLU A 140 14.55 -21.70 11.14
CA GLU A 140 14.15 -22.60 12.22
C GLU A 140 15.27 -23.58 12.55
N LEU A 141 15.94 -24.16 11.55
CA LEU A 141 17.07 -25.05 11.73
C LEU A 141 18.20 -24.36 12.51
N ALA A 142 18.55 -23.12 12.13
CA ALA A 142 19.54 -22.33 12.86
C ALA A 142 19.15 -22.15 14.33
N GLY A 143 17.87 -21.84 14.59
CA GLY A 143 17.35 -21.70 15.96
C GLY A 143 17.35 -23.00 16.78
N TYR A 144 17.15 -24.15 16.15
CA TYR A 144 17.26 -25.45 16.84
C TYR A 144 18.72 -25.80 17.15
N LEU A 145 19.64 -25.48 16.25
CA LEU A 145 21.08 -25.72 16.41
C LEU A 145 21.70 -24.85 17.50
N ASP A 146 21.33 -23.56 17.56
CA ASP A 146 21.83 -22.64 18.59
C ASP A 146 21.05 -22.70 19.92
N GLY A 147 19.95 -23.46 19.96
CA GLY A 147 19.12 -23.66 21.13
C GLY A 147 18.21 -22.48 21.48
N SER A 148 18.17 -21.43 20.68
CA SER A 148 17.24 -20.30 20.83
C SER A 148 15.79 -20.72 20.58
N ARG A 149 15.58 -21.68 19.67
CA ARG A 149 14.29 -22.28 19.38
C ARG A 149 13.99 -23.38 20.39
N SER A 150 12.92 -23.17 21.16
CA SER A 150 12.44 -24.12 22.18
C SER A 150 13.57 -24.61 23.12
N PRO A 151 14.15 -23.73 23.96
CA PRO A 151 15.33 -24.05 24.77
C PRO A 151 15.15 -25.29 25.67
N GLY A 152 13.95 -25.46 26.24
CA GLY A 152 13.60 -26.59 27.11
C GLY A 152 13.17 -27.87 26.39
N MET A 153 13.35 -27.97 25.06
CA MET A 153 13.04 -29.18 24.32
C MET A 153 14.00 -30.32 24.68
N ASP A 154 13.46 -31.53 24.78
CA ASP A 154 14.24 -32.75 24.97
C ASP A 154 15.30 -32.92 23.85
N PRO A 155 16.55 -33.29 24.16
CA PRO A 155 17.61 -33.40 23.15
C PRO A 155 17.34 -34.41 22.04
N ALA A 156 16.71 -35.55 22.34
CA ALA A 156 16.42 -36.55 21.31
C ALA A 156 15.37 -36.01 20.34
N ARG A 157 14.29 -35.42 20.88
CA ARG A 157 13.30 -34.73 20.05
C ARG A 157 13.90 -33.58 19.23
N ARG A 158 14.84 -32.81 19.81
CA ARG A 158 15.53 -31.74 19.06
C ARG A 158 16.31 -32.29 17.86
N GLN A 159 17.01 -33.41 18.03
CA GLN A 159 17.72 -34.06 16.93
C GLN A 159 16.75 -34.58 15.85
N GLU A 160 15.59 -35.11 16.24
CA GLU A 160 14.54 -35.51 15.28
C GLU A 160 14.01 -34.32 14.46
N GLU A 161 13.72 -33.18 15.12
CA GLU A 161 13.25 -31.96 14.44
C GLU A 161 14.32 -31.38 13.50
N ILE A 162 15.60 -31.39 13.92
CA ILE A 162 16.73 -30.98 13.09
C ILE A 162 16.80 -31.84 11.82
N ALA A 163 16.79 -33.17 11.96
CA ALA A 163 16.87 -34.09 10.83
C ALA A 163 15.67 -33.92 9.87
N ALA A 164 14.46 -33.73 10.41
CA ALA A 164 13.27 -33.49 9.61
C ALA A 164 13.34 -32.16 8.82
N LEU A 165 13.91 -31.11 9.43
CA LEU A 165 14.13 -29.82 8.77
C LEU A 165 15.20 -29.93 7.67
N GLU A 166 16.31 -30.61 7.92
CA GLU A 166 17.35 -30.84 6.90
C GLU A 166 16.78 -31.57 5.67
N GLU A 167 16.01 -32.64 5.88
CA GLU A 167 15.35 -33.36 4.78
C GLU A 167 14.34 -32.45 4.03
N SER A 168 13.58 -31.63 4.75
CA SER A 168 12.64 -30.69 4.14
C SER A 168 13.36 -29.61 3.31
N ILE A 169 14.46 -29.05 3.83
CA ILE A 169 15.28 -28.05 3.16
C ILE A 169 15.83 -28.58 1.84
N GLU A 170 16.39 -29.79 1.83
CA GLU A 170 16.91 -30.40 0.61
C GLU A 170 15.82 -30.65 -0.43
N ARG A 171 14.66 -31.18 -0.01
CA ARG A 171 13.50 -31.31 -0.92
C ARG A 171 13.07 -29.98 -1.51
N ARG A 172 13.11 -28.89 -0.72
CA ARG A 172 12.74 -27.55 -1.21
C ARG A 172 13.75 -27.00 -2.19
N ARG A 173 15.04 -27.16 -1.94
CA ARG A 173 16.09 -26.72 -2.87
C ARG A 173 15.93 -27.36 -4.24
N LEU A 174 15.75 -28.68 -4.27
CA LEU A 174 15.50 -29.42 -5.52
C LEU A 174 14.25 -28.91 -6.25
N GLU A 175 13.16 -28.66 -5.52
CA GLU A 175 11.93 -28.16 -6.11
C GLU A 175 12.06 -26.73 -6.64
N ILE A 176 12.78 -25.86 -5.94
CA ILE A 176 13.08 -24.48 -6.39
C ILE A 176 13.91 -24.54 -7.67
N GLU A 177 14.96 -25.36 -7.73
CA GLU A 177 15.78 -25.51 -8.93
C GLU A 177 14.95 -25.97 -10.14
N ARG A 178 14.12 -26.99 -9.93
CA ARG A 178 13.20 -27.51 -10.95
C ARG A 178 12.24 -26.43 -11.46
N LEU A 179 11.58 -25.71 -10.55
CA LEU A 179 10.62 -24.68 -10.90
C LEU A 179 11.29 -23.45 -11.53
N ALA A 180 12.47 -23.05 -11.05
CA ALA A 180 13.22 -21.93 -11.61
C ALA A 180 13.62 -22.17 -13.08
N LEU A 181 14.05 -23.38 -13.41
CA LEU A 181 14.35 -23.77 -14.79
C LEU A 181 13.11 -23.71 -15.69
N PHE A 182 11.95 -24.15 -15.19
CA PHE A 182 10.71 -24.13 -15.95
C PHE A 182 10.13 -22.72 -16.11
N VAL A 183 10.18 -21.91 -15.05
CA VAL A 183 9.63 -20.55 -15.04
C VAL A 183 10.52 -19.56 -15.81
N GLY A 184 11.85 -19.73 -15.77
CA GLY A 184 12.78 -18.72 -16.24
C GLY A 184 12.71 -17.46 -15.38
N ASP A 185 12.70 -16.28 -16.00
CA ASP A 185 12.51 -15.01 -15.29
C ASP A 185 11.05 -14.86 -14.80
N PRO A 186 10.79 -14.86 -13.48
CA PRO A 186 9.45 -14.69 -12.92
C PRO A 186 8.78 -13.36 -13.31
N GLU A 187 9.54 -12.32 -13.65
CA GLU A 187 9.04 -11.00 -14.05
C GLU A 187 8.55 -10.95 -15.50
N THR A 188 8.78 -12.01 -16.28
CA THR A 188 8.28 -12.15 -17.67
C THR A 188 6.99 -12.93 -17.78
N VAL A 189 6.53 -13.55 -16.68
CA VAL A 189 5.36 -14.43 -16.69
C VAL A 189 4.09 -13.59 -16.70
N VAL A 190 3.40 -13.65 -17.84
CA VAL A 190 2.16 -12.94 -18.09
C VAL A 190 0.98 -13.65 -17.39
N ASP A 191 0.00 -12.89 -16.90
CA ASP A 191 -1.26 -13.45 -16.37
C ASP A 191 -2.32 -13.66 -17.47
N GLN A 192 -3.45 -14.27 -17.12
CA GLN A 192 -4.57 -14.52 -18.05
C GLN A 192 -5.13 -13.24 -18.71
N ASN A 193 -4.84 -12.07 -18.15
CA ASN A 193 -5.30 -10.77 -18.64
C ASN A 193 -4.22 -10.04 -19.45
N GLY A 194 -3.04 -10.62 -19.66
CA GLY A 194 -1.93 -10.02 -20.40
C GLY A 194 -1.02 -9.13 -19.54
N TRP A 195 -1.21 -9.10 -18.22
CA TRP A 195 -0.41 -8.27 -17.31
C TRP A 195 0.90 -8.95 -16.92
N LEU A 196 1.97 -8.18 -16.87
CA LEU A 196 3.23 -8.61 -16.26
C LEU A 196 3.18 -8.35 -14.75
N PRO A 197 4.01 -9.02 -13.94
CA PRO A 197 4.10 -8.78 -12.50
C PRO A 197 4.34 -7.31 -12.14
N LYS A 198 5.28 -6.63 -12.80
CA LYS A 198 5.52 -5.20 -12.63
C LYS A 198 4.25 -4.35 -12.83
N ASP A 199 3.44 -4.68 -13.84
CA ASP A 199 2.23 -3.92 -14.15
C ASP A 199 1.17 -4.17 -13.07
N ARG A 200 1.07 -5.41 -12.57
CA ARG A 200 0.15 -5.78 -11.50
C ARG A 200 0.49 -5.08 -10.18
N ARG A 201 1.77 -4.86 -9.88
CA ARG A 201 2.19 -4.14 -8.67
C ARG A 201 1.62 -2.73 -8.59
N GLU A 202 1.49 -2.01 -9.71
CA GLU A 202 0.84 -0.69 -9.71
C GLU A 202 -0.62 -0.78 -9.25
N TYR A 203 -1.36 -1.79 -9.72
CA TYR A 203 -2.73 -2.07 -9.27
C TYR A 203 -2.78 -2.51 -7.82
N MET A 204 -1.85 -3.37 -7.38
CA MET A 204 -1.79 -3.82 -5.99
C MET A 204 -1.50 -2.66 -5.04
N LEU A 205 -0.64 -1.71 -5.44
CA LEU A 205 -0.41 -0.47 -4.69
C LEU A 205 -1.69 0.36 -4.58
N PHE A 206 -2.43 0.52 -5.67
CA PHE A 206 -3.71 1.22 -5.67
C PHE A 206 -4.72 0.57 -4.72
N TYR A 207 -4.92 -0.75 -4.81
CA TYR A 207 -5.83 -1.47 -3.92
C TYR A 207 -5.40 -1.41 -2.46
N TYR A 208 -4.11 -1.54 -2.18
CA TYR A 208 -3.58 -1.41 -0.83
C TYR A 208 -3.84 -0.02 -0.25
N ARG A 209 -3.61 1.05 -1.03
CA ARG A 209 -3.90 2.43 -0.59
C ARG A 209 -5.37 2.61 -0.23
N LEU A 210 -6.28 2.13 -1.08
CA LEU A 210 -7.72 2.20 -0.83
C LEU A 210 -8.13 1.43 0.44
N ASP A 211 -7.67 0.19 0.57
CA ASP A 211 -7.99 -0.65 1.74
C ASP A 211 -7.43 -0.07 3.03
N ARG A 212 -6.17 0.42 2.99
CA ARG A 212 -5.54 1.12 4.11
C ARG A 212 -6.33 2.36 4.51
N GLU A 213 -6.73 3.20 3.56
CA GLU A 213 -7.49 4.41 3.84
C GLU A 213 -8.83 4.09 4.50
N GLN A 214 -9.59 3.15 3.94
CA GLN A 214 -10.88 2.72 4.49
C GLN A 214 -10.71 2.14 5.90
N THR A 215 -9.71 1.28 6.09
CA THR A 215 -9.42 0.66 7.39
C THR A 215 -9.03 1.70 8.43
N VAL A 216 -8.17 2.67 8.10
CA VAL A 216 -7.78 3.75 9.02
C VAL A 216 -8.99 4.58 9.42
N LYS A 217 -9.85 4.97 8.45
CA LYS A 217 -11.09 5.72 8.75
C LYS A 217 -12.00 4.93 9.68
N GLN A 218 -12.21 3.64 9.41
CA GLN A 218 -13.03 2.77 10.25
C GLN A 218 -12.45 2.64 11.66
N LEU A 219 -11.15 2.36 11.80
CA LEU A 219 -10.50 2.19 13.10
C LEU A 219 -10.57 3.47 13.95
N ARG A 220 -10.42 4.65 13.34
CA ARG A 220 -10.54 5.94 14.04
C ARG A 220 -11.92 6.18 14.64
N VAL A 221 -12.97 5.63 14.04
CA VAL A 221 -14.35 5.70 14.57
C VAL A 221 -14.57 4.62 15.64
N GLU A 222 -14.19 3.38 15.37
CA GLU A 222 -14.51 2.25 16.25
C GLU A 222 -13.69 2.22 17.55
N ILE A 223 -12.46 2.76 17.56
CA ILE A 223 -11.60 2.74 18.75
C ILE A 223 -12.20 3.56 19.90
N PRO A 224 -12.62 4.82 19.72
CA PRO A 224 -13.28 5.60 20.77
C PRO A 224 -14.55 4.91 21.31
N GLU A 225 -15.38 4.35 20.44
CA GLU A 225 -16.63 3.66 20.83
C GLU A 225 -16.36 2.44 21.73
N LEU A 226 -15.33 1.66 21.42
CA LEU A 226 -14.96 0.49 22.23
C LEU A 226 -14.21 0.87 23.50
N ALA A 227 -13.45 1.97 23.48
CA ALA A 227 -12.66 2.42 24.63
C ALA A 227 -13.53 2.94 25.79
N THR A 228 -14.73 3.45 25.50
CA THR A 228 -15.69 3.92 26.50
C THR A 228 -16.58 2.81 27.08
N SER A 229 -16.49 1.58 26.54
CA SER A 229 -17.26 0.43 27.03
C SER A 229 -16.84 0.00 28.44
N ALA A 230 -17.82 -0.30 29.28
CA ALA A 230 -17.60 -0.88 30.61
C ALA A 230 -17.08 -2.33 30.53
N GLU A 231 -17.27 -3.02 29.40
CA GLU A 231 -16.87 -4.42 29.23
C GLU A 231 -15.35 -4.58 29.01
N ARG A 232 -14.71 -5.47 29.78
CA ARG A 232 -13.27 -5.76 29.65
C ARG A 232 -12.88 -6.26 28.25
N LYS A 233 -13.75 -7.06 27.62
CA LYS A 233 -13.51 -7.63 26.30
C LYS A 233 -13.42 -6.55 25.23
N ASP A 234 -14.27 -5.53 25.32
CA ASP A 234 -14.29 -4.40 24.39
C ASP A 234 -13.04 -3.54 24.54
N ARG A 235 -12.57 -3.30 25.77
CA ARG A 235 -11.29 -2.59 25.99
C ARG A 235 -10.10 -3.33 25.37
N ILE A 236 -10.02 -4.66 25.55
CA ILE A 236 -8.98 -5.47 24.90
C ILE A 236 -9.08 -5.37 23.37
N LYS A 237 -10.30 -5.38 22.82
CA LYS A 237 -10.53 -5.21 21.39
C LYS A 237 -10.10 -3.82 20.89
N ALA A 238 -10.35 -2.77 21.68
CA ALA A 238 -9.91 -1.41 21.38
C ALA A 238 -8.37 -1.32 21.33
N ASP A 239 -7.68 -1.95 22.28
CA ASP A 239 -6.21 -1.98 22.32
C ASP A 239 -5.62 -2.69 21.10
N LEU A 240 -6.17 -3.83 20.70
CA LEU A 240 -5.74 -4.55 19.49
C LEU A 240 -5.96 -3.71 18.23
N LYS A 241 -7.10 -3.03 18.14
CA LYS A 241 -7.41 -2.11 17.03
C LYS A 241 -6.49 -0.89 17.00
N ARG A 242 -6.11 -0.37 18.17
CA ARG A 242 -5.16 0.75 18.28
C ARG A 242 -3.78 0.36 17.76
N ARG A 243 -3.26 -0.80 18.16
CA ARG A 243 -2.01 -1.33 17.60
C ARG A 243 -2.08 -1.46 16.08
N ARG A 244 -3.19 -1.98 15.55
CA ARG A 244 -3.37 -2.08 14.10
C ARG A 244 -3.42 -0.71 13.41
N LEU A 245 -4.07 0.28 14.03
CA LEU A 245 -4.08 1.64 13.52
C LEU A 245 -2.65 2.20 13.49
N ASP A 246 -1.91 2.06 14.59
CA ASP A 246 -0.51 2.52 14.69
C ASP A 246 0.38 1.85 13.63
N GLU A 247 0.23 0.55 13.41
CA GLU A 247 0.92 -0.19 12.34
C GLU A 247 0.63 0.38 10.96
N LEU A 248 -0.63 0.66 10.64
CA LEU A 248 -1.04 1.21 9.33
C LEU A 248 -0.54 2.64 9.13
N LEU A 249 -0.53 3.45 10.21
CA LEU A 249 -0.01 4.81 10.18
C LEU A 249 1.53 4.84 10.03
N ALA A 250 2.23 3.85 10.56
CA ALA A 250 3.68 3.73 10.46
C ALA A 250 4.17 3.26 9.07
N VAL A 251 3.29 2.82 8.17
CA VAL A 251 3.69 2.41 6.81
C VAL A 251 4.12 3.65 6.00
N PRO A 252 5.38 3.73 5.54
CA PRO A 252 5.85 4.85 4.74
C PRO A 252 5.19 4.85 3.35
N PRO A 253 5.25 5.96 2.60
CA PRO A 253 4.80 5.98 1.22
C PRO A 253 5.46 4.87 0.39
N LEU A 254 4.64 4.00 -0.20
CA LEU A 254 5.10 2.88 -1.00
C LEU A 254 5.09 3.23 -2.50
N SER A 255 6.06 2.67 -3.21
CA SER A 255 6.12 2.56 -4.66
C SER A 255 5.49 1.24 -5.14
N ALA A 256 5.38 1.06 -6.46
CA ALA A 256 4.91 -0.21 -7.00
C ALA A 256 5.89 -1.36 -6.68
N ASP A 257 7.19 -1.12 -6.69
CA ASP A 257 8.19 -2.17 -6.46
C ASP A 257 8.18 -2.71 -5.03
N ASP A 258 7.59 -1.98 -4.09
CA ASP A 258 7.38 -2.43 -2.70
C ASP A 258 6.20 -3.39 -2.56
N MET A 259 5.44 -3.64 -3.62
CA MET A 259 4.22 -4.45 -3.59
C MET A 259 4.46 -5.88 -4.09
N CYS A 260 3.72 -6.82 -3.52
CA CYS A 260 3.54 -8.11 -4.17
C CYS A 260 2.77 -7.92 -5.49
N SER A 261 3.16 -8.64 -6.53
CA SER A 261 2.44 -8.64 -7.82
C SER A 261 1.13 -9.42 -7.79
N ASP A 262 0.92 -10.25 -6.76
CA ASP A 262 -0.14 -11.26 -6.74
C ASP A 262 -1.18 -11.02 -5.63
N CYS A 263 -0.95 -10.05 -4.74
CA CYS A 263 -1.92 -9.62 -3.74
C CYS A 263 -1.70 -8.15 -3.32
N PRO A 264 -2.71 -7.47 -2.77
CA PRO A 264 -2.61 -6.06 -2.34
C PRO A 264 -1.92 -5.94 -0.97
N THR A 265 -0.72 -6.50 -0.84
CA THR A 265 0.08 -6.47 0.39
C THR A 265 1.53 -6.15 0.05
N PRO A 266 2.22 -5.31 0.85
CA PRO A 266 3.64 -5.01 0.60
C PRO A 266 4.47 -6.30 0.60
N ILE A 267 5.47 -6.39 -0.28
CA ILE A 267 6.31 -7.59 -0.40
C ILE A 267 7.02 -7.90 0.92
N ALA A 268 7.49 -6.88 1.64
CA ALA A 268 8.15 -7.00 2.95
C ALA A 268 7.25 -7.57 4.07
N LYS A 269 5.93 -7.64 3.85
CA LYS A 269 4.97 -8.25 4.77
C LYS A 269 4.71 -9.72 4.49
N HIS A 270 5.33 -10.29 3.45
CA HIS A 270 5.25 -11.70 3.13
C HIS A 270 6.33 -12.50 3.83
N GLY A 271 5.95 -13.65 4.38
CA GLY A 271 6.86 -14.61 4.99
C GLY A 271 6.10 -15.84 5.46
N TRP A 272 6.78 -16.98 5.65
CA TRP A 272 6.07 -18.23 5.94
C TRP A 272 5.39 -18.24 7.33
N ARG A 273 5.96 -17.57 8.35
CA ARG A 273 5.33 -17.46 9.69
C ARG A 273 5.83 -16.28 10.55
N THR A 274 4.92 -15.77 11.38
CA THR A 274 5.08 -14.87 12.56
C THR A 274 5.57 -13.42 12.27
N PRO A 275 5.31 -12.46 13.18
CA PRO A 275 5.71 -11.06 12.99
C PRO A 275 7.19 -10.90 12.61
N PRO A 276 7.55 -9.92 11.78
CA PRO A 276 6.74 -8.77 11.35
C PRO A 276 5.85 -9.03 10.12
N PHE A 277 5.78 -10.28 9.65
CA PHE A 277 5.01 -10.66 8.47
C PHE A 277 3.51 -10.81 8.78
N ASP A 278 2.68 -10.39 7.85
CA ASP A 278 1.22 -10.62 7.89
C ASP A 278 0.87 -12.06 7.47
N GLY A 279 1.83 -12.77 6.86
CA GLY A 279 1.78 -14.20 6.54
C GLY A 279 2.21 -14.52 5.10
N PRO A 280 2.08 -15.78 4.68
CA PRO A 280 2.36 -16.17 3.31
C PRO A 280 1.36 -15.55 2.34
N CYS A 281 1.75 -15.34 1.08
CA CYS A 281 0.87 -14.76 0.08
C CYS A 281 -0.37 -15.64 -0.12
N PRO A 282 -1.60 -15.10 -0.05
CA PRO A 282 -2.81 -15.90 -0.26
C PRO A 282 -2.94 -16.43 -1.70
N ALA A 283 -2.18 -15.88 -2.65
CA ALA A 283 -2.11 -16.36 -4.03
C ALA A 283 -1.23 -17.61 -4.17
N TRP A 284 -0.36 -17.91 -3.22
CA TRP A 284 0.49 -19.11 -3.28
C TRP A 284 -0.37 -20.37 -3.18
N PRO A 285 -0.13 -21.38 -4.04
CA PRO A 285 -1.07 -22.48 -4.25
C PRO A 285 -1.34 -23.28 -2.97
N GLY A 286 -0.29 -23.67 -2.23
CA GLY A 286 -0.41 -24.45 -1.02
C GLY A 286 -1.05 -23.67 0.12
N TRP A 287 -0.58 -22.44 0.37
CA TRP A 287 -1.14 -21.59 1.42
C TRP A 287 -2.58 -21.15 1.11
N GLY A 288 -2.85 -20.72 -0.12
CA GLY A 288 -4.17 -20.34 -0.59
C GLY A 288 -5.18 -21.48 -0.46
N ALA A 289 -4.77 -22.73 -0.77
CA ALA A 289 -5.62 -23.90 -0.55
C ALA A 289 -5.96 -24.11 0.93
N ARG A 290 -4.97 -23.97 1.83
CA ARG A 290 -5.20 -24.05 3.29
C ARG A 290 -6.16 -22.97 3.78
N LEU A 291 -6.02 -21.73 3.30
CA LEU A 291 -6.92 -20.64 3.64
C LEU A 291 -8.36 -20.91 3.16
N ARG A 292 -8.54 -21.46 1.96
CA ARG A 292 -9.87 -21.86 1.45
C ARG A 292 -10.49 -22.93 2.34
N GLN A 293 -9.76 -23.98 2.67
CA GLN A 293 -10.21 -25.05 3.56
C GLN A 293 -10.61 -24.51 4.93
N ALA A 294 -9.79 -23.64 5.53
CA ALA A 294 -10.10 -23.02 6.82
C ALA A 294 -11.38 -22.16 6.76
N ARG A 295 -11.57 -21.38 5.70
CA ARG A 295 -12.79 -20.59 5.48
C ARG A 295 -14.02 -21.48 5.32
N GLU A 296 -13.92 -22.58 4.59
CA GLU A 296 -15.02 -23.55 4.46
C GLU A 296 -15.38 -24.19 5.80
N MET A 297 -14.38 -24.58 6.61
CA MET A 297 -14.61 -25.12 7.95
C MET A 297 -15.32 -24.09 8.85
N LEU A 298 -14.87 -22.83 8.85
CA LEU A 298 -15.51 -21.76 9.61
C LEU A 298 -16.93 -21.47 9.14
N ALA A 299 -17.16 -21.44 7.82
CA ALA A 299 -18.49 -21.24 7.26
C ALA A 299 -19.46 -22.37 7.65
N ARG A 300 -18.99 -23.62 7.70
CA ARG A 300 -19.77 -24.77 8.18
C ARG A 300 -19.99 -24.75 9.70
N ALA A 301 -19.04 -24.21 10.45
CA ALA A 301 -19.11 -24.11 11.91
C ALA A 301 -19.93 -22.90 12.39
N GLN A 302 -20.29 -21.94 11.52
CA GLN A 302 -21.23 -20.89 11.88
C GLN A 302 -22.60 -21.55 12.15
N PRO A 303 -23.12 -21.48 13.40
CA PRO A 303 -24.40 -22.12 13.70
C PRO A 303 -25.51 -21.52 12.83
N ALA A 304 -26.55 -22.31 12.57
CA ALA A 304 -27.79 -21.92 11.91
C ALA A 304 -28.61 -20.87 12.70
N THR A 305 -27.96 -20.00 13.49
CA THR A 305 -28.57 -18.94 14.31
C THR A 305 -29.28 -17.88 13.48
N ARG A 306 -29.04 -17.79 12.17
CA ARG A 306 -29.85 -16.94 11.27
C ARG A 306 -31.14 -17.58 10.75
N ARG A 307 -31.28 -18.92 10.79
CA ARG A 307 -32.53 -19.59 10.31
C ARG A 307 -33.68 -19.51 11.32
N ASN A 308 -33.39 -19.38 12.62
CA ASN A 308 -34.42 -19.28 13.67
C ASN A 308 -34.94 -17.87 13.97
N GLN A 309 -34.30 -16.81 13.46
CA GLN A 309 -34.82 -15.43 13.60
C GLN A 309 -35.91 -15.09 12.56
N GLN A 310 -36.00 -15.83 11.44
CA GLN A 310 -37.07 -15.65 10.45
C GLN A 310 -38.35 -16.44 10.77
N CYS A 311 -38.31 -17.41 11.70
CA CYS A 311 -39.48 -18.21 12.10
C CYS A 311 -40.24 -17.63 13.33
N ARG A 312 -39.84 -16.45 13.83
CA ARG A 312 -40.50 -15.74 14.94
C ARG A 312 -40.97 -14.34 14.56
N GLN A 313 -41.51 -14.16 13.35
CA GLN A 313 -42.46 -13.07 13.13
C GLN A 313 -43.84 -13.56 13.57
N PRO A 314 -44.46 -12.99 14.63
CA PRO A 314 -45.86 -13.21 14.88
C PRO A 314 -46.64 -12.61 13.70
N GLN A 315 -47.48 -13.44 13.08
CA GLN A 315 -48.54 -12.97 12.21
C GLN A 315 -49.47 -12.10 13.05
N SER A 316 -49.25 -10.78 13.05
CA SER A 316 -50.25 -9.84 13.56
C SER A 316 -51.37 -9.74 12.53
N LEU A 317 -52.42 -10.48 12.86
CA LEU A 317 -53.75 -10.50 12.26
C LEU A 317 -54.35 -9.10 12.11
N ASN A 318 -55.05 -8.94 10.99
CA ASN A 318 -56.19 -8.05 10.76
C ASN A 318 -56.91 -7.54 12.02
N ARG A 319 -57.03 -6.23 12.15
CA ARG A 319 -58.34 -5.54 12.24
C ARG A 319 -58.21 -4.04 12.00
#